data_AF-A0A482ETG2-F1
#
_entry.id   AF-A0A482ETG2-F1
#
_cell.length_a   1.000
_cell.length_b   1.000
_cell.length_c   1.000
_cell.angle_alpha   90.00
_cell.angle_beta   90.00
_cell.angle_gamma   90.00
#
_symmetry.space_group_name_H-M   'P 1'
#
loop_
_entity.id
_entity.type
_entity.pdbx_description
1 polymer ?
#
loop_
_entity_poly.entity_id
_entity_poly.type
_entity_poly.pdbx_seq_one_letter_code
_entity_poly.pdbx_strand_id
1 'polypeptide(L)' 'MTSYIMPHFVIFNRHCFNGVTRYNQNGEFNGYGANTKRPTRHAEMEAFWLMTYQKTLPFASGDFASVIERLVKTMIL' A
#
# COMPACT_ATOMS: atom_id res chain seq x y z
N MET A 1 1.64 18.44 -3.50
CA MET A 1 2.03 17.49 -4.57
C MET A 1 1.96 16.02 -4.10
N THR A 2 1.08 15.69 -3.15
CA THR A 2 1.00 14.40 -2.44
C THR A 2 -0.33 13.64 -2.66
N SER A 3 -1.27 14.23 -3.39
CA SER A 3 -2.66 13.76 -3.49
C SER A 3 -2.94 12.73 -4.60
N TYR A 4 -1.99 12.44 -5.50
CA TYR A 4 -2.25 11.61 -6.68
C TYR A 4 -1.57 10.23 -6.67
N ILE A 5 -0.67 9.94 -5.73
CA ILE A 5 0.09 8.67 -5.71
C ILE A 5 -0.79 7.48 -5.27
N MET A 6 -1.65 7.69 -4.26
CA MET A 6 -2.51 6.64 -3.70
C MET A 6 -3.56 6.10 -4.68
N PRO A 7 -4.32 6.95 -5.41
CA PRO A 7 -5.26 6.46 -6.42
C PRO A 7 -4.57 5.69 -7.55
N HIS A 8 -3.39 6.16 -7.99
CA HIS A 8 -2.64 5.51 -9.05
C HIS A 8 -2.10 4.14 -8.65
N PHE A 9 -1.67 3.95 -7.39
CA PHE A 9 -1.17 2.65 -6.92
C PHE A 9 -2.25 1.56 -6.95
N VAL A 10 -3.46 1.86 -6.48
CA VAL A 10 -4.58 0.90 -6.49
C VAL A 10 -4.99 0.57 -7.91
N ILE A 11 -5.06 1.58 -8.78
CA ILE A 11 -5.36 1.41 -10.21
C ILE A 11 -4.29 0.51 -10.85
N PHE A 12 -3.00 0.80 -10.66
CA PHE A 12 -1.93 -0.02 -11.21
C PHE A 12 -1.99 -1.46 -10.68
N ASN A 13 -2.17 -1.68 -9.37
CA ASN A 13 -2.30 -3.04 -8.84
C ASN A 13 -3.47 -3.82 -9.49
N ARG A 14 -4.60 -3.19 -9.78
CA ARG A 14 -5.76 -3.88 -10.36
C ARG A 14 -5.65 -4.11 -11.87
N HIS A 15 -4.83 -3.33 -12.55
CA HIS A 15 -4.67 -3.36 -14.01
C HIS A 15 -3.30 -3.88 -14.48
N CYS A 16 -2.37 -4.17 -13.57
CA CYS A 16 -1.07 -4.76 -13.89
C CYS A 16 -1.12 -6.29 -13.96
N PHE A 17 -0.08 -6.87 -14.56
CA PHE A 17 0.01 -8.31 -14.76
C PHE A 17 -0.11 -9.05 -13.43
N ASN A 18 -1.16 -9.87 -13.30
CA ASN A 18 -1.47 -10.65 -12.09
C ASN A 18 -1.50 -9.83 -10.77
N GLY A 19 -1.74 -8.52 -10.86
CA GLY A 19 -1.67 -7.61 -9.71
C GLY A 19 -0.30 -7.52 -9.03
N VAL A 20 0.77 -7.72 -9.79
CA VAL A 20 2.14 -7.60 -9.29
C VAL A 20 2.50 -6.13 -9.07
N THR A 21 3.01 -5.84 -7.87
CA THR A 21 3.66 -4.57 -7.55
C THR A 21 5.17 -4.77 -7.61
N ARG A 22 5.82 -4.24 -8.66
CA ARG A 22 7.26 -4.41 -8.88
C ARG A 22 7.91 -3.08 -9.27
N TYR A 23 9.09 -2.84 -8.70
CA TYR A 23 9.92 -1.67 -8.96
C TYR A 23 11.30 -2.12 -9.45
N ASN A 24 11.95 -1.30 -10.28
CA ASN A 24 13.36 -1.47 -10.62
C ASN A 24 14.28 -0.87 -9.53
N GLN A 25 15.60 -0.98 -9.71
CA GLN A 25 16.58 -0.44 -8.77
C GLN A 25 16.54 1.10 -8.65
N ASN A 26 15.97 1.79 -9.64
CA ASN A 26 15.74 3.24 -9.60
C ASN A 26 14.45 3.62 -8.86
N GLY A 27 13.69 2.64 -8.36
CA GLY A 27 12.40 2.86 -7.68
C GLY A 27 11.24 3.10 -8.64
N GLU A 28 11.42 2.88 -9.94
CA GLU A 28 10.38 3.08 -10.95
C GLU A 28 9.51 1.82 -11.08
N PHE A 29 8.19 2.01 -11.12
CA PHE A 29 7.25 0.91 -11.28
C PHE A 29 7.41 0.26 -12.67
N ASN A 30 7.48 -1.07 -12.73
CA ASN A 30 7.68 -1.81 -13.99
C ASN A 30 6.79 -3.06 -14.10
N GLY A 31 5.64 -3.08 -13.40
CA GLY A 31 4.66 -4.17 -13.39
C GLY A 31 3.68 -4.17 -14.59
N TYR A 32 3.99 -3.45 -15.67
CA TYR A 32 3.12 -3.32 -16.84
C TYR A 32 2.79 -4.67 -17.49
N GLY A 33 1.60 -4.82 -18.08
CA GLY A 33 1.34 -5.96 -18.99
C GLY A 33 0.02 -6.72 -18.82
N ALA A 34 -1.04 -6.17 -18.22
CA ALA A 34 -2.36 -6.78 -18.31
C ALA A 34 -3.42 -5.82 -18.83
N ASN A 35 -4.05 -6.18 -19.94
CA ASN A 35 -5.30 -5.55 -20.37
C ASN A 35 -6.48 -6.16 -19.58
N THR A 36 -6.43 -6.10 -18.25
CA THR A 36 -7.54 -6.60 -17.42
C THR A 36 -8.40 -5.44 -16.97
N LYS A 37 -9.63 -5.36 -17.52
CA LYS A 37 -10.71 -4.48 -17.00
C LYS A 37 -11.26 -5.06 -15.69
N ARG A 38 -10.46 -5.04 -14.62
CA ARG A 38 -10.94 -5.44 -13.29
C ARG A 38 -11.56 -4.22 -12.61
N PRO A 39 -12.77 -4.35 -12.04
CA PRO A 39 -13.37 -3.25 -11.30
C PRO A 39 -12.56 -2.95 -10.03
N THR A 40 -12.57 -1.67 -9.66
CA THR A 40 -12.05 -1.17 -8.39
C THR A 40 -12.85 -1.76 -7.24
N ARG A 41 -12.17 -2.13 -6.15
CA ARG A 41 -12.73 -2.76 -4.95
C ARG A 41 -13.18 -1.71 -3.93
N HIS A 42 -14.17 -0.89 -4.30
CA HIS A 42 -14.60 0.26 -3.51
C HIS A 42 -15.05 -0.11 -2.09
N ALA A 43 -15.85 -1.19 -1.96
CA ALA A 43 -16.33 -1.63 -0.64
C ALA A 43 -15.18 -2.01 0.29
N GLU A 44 -14.15 -2.69 -0.24
CA GLU A 44 -12.97 -3.06 0.54
C GLU A 44 -12.13 -1.83 0.92
N MET A 45 -12.01 -0.83 0.04
CA MET A 45 -11.32 0.43 0.33
C MET A 45 -12.00 1.22 1.45
N GLU A 46 -13.33 1.33 1.41
CA GLU A 46 -14.11 2.01 2.46
C GLU A 46 -14.01 1.27 3.81
N ALA A 47 -14.11 -0.06 3.81
CA ALA A 47 -13.94 -0.85 5.02
C ALA A 47 -12.54 -0.68 5.62
N PHE A 48 -11.50 -0.68 4.78
CA PHE A 48 -10.11 -0.45 5.22
C PHE A 48 -9.95 0.96 5.80
N TRP A 49 -10.52 1.98 5.16
CA TRP A 49 -10.49 3.35 5.66
C TRP A 49 -11.16 3.47 7.04
N LEU A 50 -12.36 2.93 7.20
CA LEU A 50 -13.09 2.96 8.48
C LEU A 50 -12.30 2.26 9.60
N MET A 51 -11.70 1.10 9.31
CA MET A 51 -10.89 0.38 10.30
C MET A 51 -9.65 1.15 10.73
N THR A 52 -8.95 1.75 9.78
CA THR A 52 -7.69 2.47 10.04
C THR A 52 -7.92 3.82 10.72
N TYR A 53 -8.97 4.53 10.32
CA TYR A 53 -9.35 5.81 10.90
C TYR A 53 -9.87 5.67 12.34
N GLN A 54 -10.73 4.67 12.62
CA GLN A 54 -11.36 4.53 13.93
C GLN A 54 -10.47 3.87 15.00
N LYS A 55 -9.54 2.99 14.60
CA LYS A 55 -8.75 2.18 15.54
C LYS A 55 -7.32 2.69 15.76
N THR A 56 -6.97 3.86 15.21
CA THR A 56 -5.60 4.44 15.26
C THR A 56 -4.51 3.38 15.02
N LEU A 57 -4.67 2.60 13.95
CA LEU A 57 -3.72 1.55 13.60
C LEU A 57 -2.42 2.19 13.06
N PRO A 58 -1.28 2.08 13.76
CA PRO A 58 -0.04 2.67 13.29
C PRO A 58 0.51 1.84 12.11
N PHE A 59 0.80 2.53 11.00
CA PHE A 59 1.55 1.96 9.89
C PHE A 59 3.03 2.33 10.01
N ALA A 60 3.90 1.34 9.82
CA ALA A 60 5.35 1.55 9.78
C ALA A 60 5.92 0.93 8.50
N SER A 61 6.89 1.62 7.91
CA SER A 61 7.66 1.13 6.76
C SER A 61 9.14 1.32 7.07
N GLY A 62 9.95 0.32 6.74
CA GLY A 62 11.38 0.29 7.03
C GLY A 62 11.91 -1.14 7.07
N ASP A 63 13.19 -1.26 7.37
CA ASP A 63 13.79 -2.56 7.69
C ASP A 63 13.06 -3.23 8.86
N PHE A 64 12.89 -4.56 8.76
CA PHE A 64 12.09 -5.34 9.71
C PHE A 64 12.62 -5.21 11.14
N ALA A 65 13.92 -5.39 11.35
CA ALA A 65 14.50 -5.36 12.70
C ALA A 65 14.34 -3.97 13.33
N SER A 66 14.63 -2.94 12.54
CA SER A 66 14.53 -1.54 12.95
C SER A 66 13.09 -1.14 13.33
N VAL A 67 12.11 -1.59 12.56
CA VAL A 67 10.69 -1.31 12.81
C VAL A 67 10.21 -2.02 14.08
N ILE A 68 10.56 -3.30 14.27
CA ILE A 68 10.17 -4.05 15.46
C ILE A 68 10.77 -3.42 16.73
N GLU A 69 12.06 -3.09 16.71
CA GLU A 69 12.70 -2.43 17.84
C GLU A 69 11.99 -1.12 18.21
N ARG A 70 11.66 -0.30 17.20
CA ARG A 70 10.92 0.95 17.40
C ARG A 70 9.55 0.70 18.02
N LEU A 71 8.79 -0.27 17.52
CA LEU A 71 7.45 -0.55 18.00
C LEU A 71 7.45 -1.09 19.44
N VAL A 72 8.38 -2.00 19.76
CA VAL A 72 8.54 -2.54 21.13
C VAL A 72 8.88 -1.44 22.12
N LYS A 73 9.81 -0.53 21.78
CA LYS A 73 10.17 0.62 22.62
C LYS A 73 9.03 1.61 22.83
N THR A 74 8.13 1.73 21.87
CA THR A 74 7.00 2.68 21.90
C THR A 74 5.77 2.11 22.65
N MET A 75 5.68 0.79 22.82
CA MET A 75 4.56 0.12 23.51
C MET A 75 4.83 -0.24 24.98
N ILE A 76 6.07 -0.10 25.46
CA ILE A 76 6.48 -0.46 26.84
C ILE A 76 6.76 0.80 27.70
N LEU A 77 6.53 2.00 27.17
CA LEU A 77 6.50 3.28 27.90
C LEU A 77 5.09 3.88 27.81
#